data_AF-Q2JQL1-F1
#
_entry.id   AF-Q2JQL1-F1
#
_cell.length_a   1.000
_cell.length_b   1.000
_cell.length_c   1.000
_cell.angle_alpha   90.00
_cell.angle_beta   90.00
_cell.angle_gamma   90.00
#
_symmetry.space_group_name_H-M   'P 1'
#
loop_
_entity.id
_entity.type
_entity.pdbx_description
1 polymer ?
#
loop_
_entity_poly.entity_id
_entity_poly.type
_entity_poly.pdbx_seq_one_letter_code
_entity_poly.pdbx_strand_id
1 'polypeptide(L)'
;MPFFFLTSLRRRVRLGSLALWCWLALTPGALAQAPATPLPRFTPLFPSHNRDQAGSQARLVGQVSNSLGQPVAGAQVQLEGLENLDQPIQTDEQGAFELNQAPAGRWMLTVWHPDYEIVQQEILLQAGLTTPVDVVLQVPIRPQPRRRLGVLGVGGLEHTQLLGQRLAMEAVRLGLIPNSEKVVPLDNRRLQPILRQVGWPIYELFEWDRRKPEAVGQFFDYLGLEAIVIARVDVLTRPASPTEVSLRSRSRLELWRFDEQGNLVAEVLAEASRDQVERGNLNAAELAQLYQIQVTQIAAEIGSRWQANHPLASYLELAPGEAPPPPSRLDTAVELVIPTPTPTP
;
A
#
# COMPACT_ATOMS: atom_id res chain seq x y z
N MET A 1 -43.87 27.72 -32.30
CA MET A 1 -43.64 27.73 -33.77
C MET A 1 -42.97 29.05 -34.14
N PRO A 2 -42.02 29.11 -35.09
CA PRO A 2 -41.41 28.01 -35.87
C PRO A 2 -40.03 27.62 -35.30
N PHE A 3 -39.54 26.37 -35.27
CA PHE A 3 -39.29 25.36 -36.33
C PHE A 3 -38.36 25.82 -37.46
N PHE A 4 -37.13 25.30 -37.47
CA PHE A 4 -36.51 24.76 -38.69
C PHE A 4 -35.50 23.66 -38.35
N PHE A 5 -35.46 22.67 -39.25
CA PHE A 5 -34.98 21.30 -39.11
C PHE A 5 -33.56 21.09 -39.66
N LEU A 6 -32.93 20.01 -39.15
CA LEU A 6 -32.04 19.02 -39.79
C LEU A 6 -30.97 19.47 -40.80
N THR A 7 -29.75 18.93 -40.66
CA THR A 7 -29.36 17.73 -41.42
C THR A 7 -28.02 17.13 -40.97
N SER A 8 -28.05 15.82 -40.81
CA SER A 8 -26.92 14.91 -40.60
C SER A 8 -26.14 14.68 -41.90
N LEU A 9 -24.82 14.53 -41.83
CA LEU A 9 -24.04 13.94 -42.92
C LEU A 9 -23.16 12.78 -42.43
N ARG A 10 -23.70 11.55 -42.58
CA ARG A 10 -22.95 10.29 -42.64
C ARG A 10 -22.08 10.30 -43.90
N ARG A 11 -20.79 9.97 -43.80
CA ARG A 11 -19.96 9.60 -44.96
C ARG A 11 -19.70 8.10 -44.95
N ARG A 12 -20.27 7.41 -45.95
CA ARG A 12 -20.10 6.00 -46.27
C ARG A 12 -18.76 5.74 -46.96
N VAL A 13 -18.19 4.59 -46.62
CA VAL A 13 -17.10 3.87 -47.30
C VAL A 13 -17.54 3.49 -48.72
N ARG A 14 -16.63 3.63 -49.71
CA ARG A 14 -16.80 3.14 -51.08
C ARG A 14 -15.90 1.90 -51.29
N LEU A 15 -16.54 0.76 -51.56
CA LEU A 15 -15.97 -0.35 -52.33
C LEU A 15 -16.06 -0.03 -53.83
N GLY A 16 -15.04 -0.40 -54.59
CA GLY A 16 -15.03 -0.37 -56.06
C GLY A 16 -14.10 -1.45 -56.59
N SER A 17 -14.69 -2.42 -57.29
CA SER A 17 -14.12 -3.65 -57.83
C SER A 17 -13.49 -3.47 -59.23
N LEU A 18 -12.52 -4.32 -59.60
CA LEU A 18 -12.54 -5.23 -60.78
C LEU A 18 -11.14 -5.53 -61.37
N ALA A 19 -10.90 -6.83 -61.59
CA ALA A 19 -10.26 -7.50 -62.74
C ALA A 19 -9.38 -8.67 -62.23
N LEU A 20 -9.92 -9.89 -62.18
CA LEU A 20 -9.67 -10.99 -63.14
C LEU A 20 -8.19 -11.12 -63.57
N TRP A 21 -7.62 -12.32 -63.44
CA TRP A 21 -7.02 -13.10 -64.54
C TRP A 21 -6.73 -14.55 -64.07
N CYS A 22 -6.70 -15.43 -65.05
CA CYS A 22 -6.93 -16.87 -65.02
C CYS A 22 -5.86 -17.78 -64.37
N TRP A 23 -6.37 -18.85 -63.76
CA TRP A 23 -5.99 -20.28 -63.85
C TRP A 23 -4.50 -20.68 -63.90
N LEU A 24 -4.11 -21.49 -62.92
CA LEU A 24 -3.25 -22.66 -63.15
C LEU A 24 -3.52 -23.75 -62.11
N ALA A 25 -3.83 -24.94 -62.62
CA ALA A 25 -4.15 -26.14 -61.86
C ALA A 25 -2.93 -26.62 -61.04
N LEU A 26 -3.17 -26.98 -59.78
CA LEU A 26 -2.19 -27.66 -58.93
C LEU A 26 -2.74 -29.04 -58.54
N THR A 27 -1.98 -30.04 -58.93
CA THR A 27 -2.10 -31.44 -58.55
C THR A 27 -1.83 -31.62 -57.05
N PRO A 28 -2.47 -32.61 -56.37
CA PRO A 28 -2.12 -32.94 -54.99
C PRO A 28 -0.88 -33.84 -55.02
N GLY A 29 0.31 -33.24 -54.98
CA GLY A 29 1.59 -33.94 -54.93
C GLY A 29 2.32 -33.69 -53.62
N ALA A 30 2.43 -34.74 -52.81
CA ALA A 30 3.49 -34.99 -51.82
C ALA A 30 3.76 -33.90 -50.75
N LEU A 31 3.13 -34.04 -49.58
CA LEU A 31 3.73 -33.57 -48.33
C LEU A 31 4.98 -34.42 -48.05
N ALA A 32 6.13 -33.95 -48.52
CA ALA A 32 7.42 -34.44 -48.06
C ALA A 32 7.52 -34.14 -46.55
N GLN A 33 7.51 -35.19 -45.72
CA GLN A 33 7.89 -35.08 -44.32
C GLN A 33 9.33 -34.54 -44.27
N ALA A 34 9.51 -33.34 -43.72
CA ALA A 34 10.82 -32.83 -43.39
C ALA A 34 11.51 -33.83 -42.44
N PRO A 35 12.80 -34.16 -42.63
CA PRO A 35 13.51 -35.00 -41.68
C PRO A 35 13.56 -34.27 -40.34
N ALA A 36 12.99 -34.88 -39.30
CA ALA A 36 13.09 -34.40 -37.93
C ALA A 36 14.57 -34.34 -37.56
N THR A 37 15.11 -33.12 -37.49
CA THR A 37 16.43 -32.90 -36.88
C THR A 37 16.29 -33.26 -35.40
N PRO A 38 17.08 -34.21 -34.86
CA PRO A 38 17.04 -34.47 -33.44
C PRO A 38 17.48 -33.19 -32.72
N LEU A 39 16.63 -32.70 -31.81
CA LEU A 39 16.97 -31.58 -30.94
C LEU A 39 18.32 -31.87 -30.26
N PRO A 40 19.24 -30.89 -30.16
CA PRO A 40 20.45 -31.09 -29.40
C PRO A 40 20.07 -31.50 -27.97
N ARG A 41 20.55 -32.66 -27.54
CA ARG A 41 20.41 -33.08 -26.14
C ARG A 41 21.18 -32.05 -25.32
N PHE A 42 20.46 -31.16 -24.65
CA PHE A 42 21.03 -30.33 -23.59
C PHE A 42 21.54 -31.29 -22.52
N THR A 43 22.86 -31.49 -22.47
CA THR A 43 23.50 -32.07 -21.30
C THR A 43 23.28 -31.04 -20.19
N PRO A 44 22.56 -31.37 -19.10
CA PRO A 44 22.54 -30.47 -17.97
C PRO A 44 23.99 -30.27 -17.53
N LEU A 45 24.46 -29.03 -17.45
CA LEU A 45 25.79 -28.68 -16.94
C LEU A 45 25.93 -28.94 -15.43
N PHE A 46 24.92 -29.56 -14.81
CA PHE A 46 24.89 -29.91 -13.41
C PHE A 46 24.61 -31.41 -13.27
N PRO A 47 25.47 -32.15 -12.56
CA PRO A 47 25.19 -33.55 -12.25
C PRO A 47 23.90 -33.64 -11.43
N SER A 48 22.99 -34.52 -11.84
CA SER A 48 21.90 -35.01 -11.00
C SER A 48 22.54 -35.69 -9.79
N HIS A 49 22.62 -35.01 -8.65
CA HIS A 49 23.23 -35.62 -7.47
C HIS A 49 22.31 -36.71 -6.93
N ASN A 50 22.84 -37.92 -7.02
CA ASN A 50 22.39 -39.11 -6.32
C ASN A 50 22.22 -38.78 -4.83
N ARG A 51 21.15 -39.29 -4.20
CA ARG A 51 20.81 -39.08 -2.77
C ARG A 51 21.86 -39.62 -1.77
N ASP A 52 23.03 -40.03 -2.24
CA ASP A 52 24.03 -40.82 -1.50
C ASP A 52 25.31 -40.04 -1.13
N GLN A 53 25.34 -38.70 -1.18
CA GLN A 53 26.41 -37.93 -0.53
C GLN A 53 26.07 -37.66 0.94
N ALA A 54 26.09 -38.73 1.74
CA ALA A 54 26.29 -38.63 3.18
C ALA A 54 27.69 -38.05 3.45
N GLY A 55 27.77 -36.79 3.89
CA GLY A 55 29.03 -36.22 4.42
C GLY A 55 29.30 -34.74 4.15
N SER A 56 28.43 -34.02 3.46
CA SER A 56 28.70 -32.64 3.06
C SER A 56 27.73 -31.68 3.78
N GLN A 57 27.98 -31.53 5.09
CA GLN A 57 27.20 -30.63 5.95
C GLN A 57 27.44 -29.16 5.55
N ALA A 58 26.37 -28.38 5.56
CA ALA A 58 26.35 -26.94 5.36
C ALA A 58 25.85 -26.25 6.64
N ARG A 59 26.09 -24.95 6.74
CA ARG A 59 25.56 -24.10 7.80
C ARG A 59 24.58 -23.11 7.18
N LEU A 60 23.41 -22.96 7.79
CA LEU A 60 22.43 -21.95 7.43
C LEU A 60 22.32 -20.98 8.62
N VAL A 61 22.52 -19.71 8.35
CA VAL A 61 22.27 -18.62 9.31
C VAL A 61 21.28 -17.67 8.69
N GLY A 62 20.39 -17.10 9.49
CA GLY A 62 19.46 -16.14 8.94
C GLY A 62 18.83 -15.22 9.95
N GLN A 63 18.16 -14.21 9.42
CA GLN A 63 17.42 -13.23 10.19
C GLN A 63 15.99 -13.15 9.66
N VAL A 64 15.02 -13.24 10.56
CA VAL A 64 13.61 -13.09 10.28
C VAL A 64 13.14 -11.75 10.82
N SER A 65 12.59 -10.93 9.94
CA SER A 65 12.00 -9.64 10.28
C SER A 65 10.58 -9.55 9.74
N ASN A 66 9.79 -8.64 10.27
CA ASN A 66 8.48 -8.32 9.71
C ASN A 66 8.61 -7.23 8.63
N SER A 67 7.50 -6.94 7.93
CA SER A 67 7.45 -5.88 6.90
C SER A 67 7.75 -4.45 7.41
N LEU A 68 7.84 -4.24 8.73
CA LEU A 68 8.25 -2.98 9.37
C LEU A 68 9.75 -2.95 9.73
N GLY A 69 10.49 -4.01 9.41
CA GLY A 69 11.92 -4.14 9.71
C GLY A 69 12.22 -4.54 11.17
N GLN A 70 11.21 -4.97 11.93
CA GLN A 70 11.41 -5.41 13.31
C GLN A 70 11.72 -6.91 13.33
N PRO A 71 12.62 -7.37 14.22
CA PRO A 71 12.92 -8.80 14.34
C PRO A 71 11.68 -9.58 14.80
N VAL A 72 11.51 -10.80 14.28
CA VAL A 72 10.42 -11.69 14.69
C VAL A 72 11.01 -12.85 15.50
N ALA A 73 10.74 -12.85 16.80
CA ALA A 73 11.13 -13.92 17.71
C ALA A 73 10.15 -15.09 17.66
N GLY A 74 10.62 -16.32 17.90
CA GLY A 74 9.78 -17.51 17.97
C GLY A 74 9.21 -18.00 16.62
N ALA A 75 9.65 -17.44 15.49
CA ALA A 75 9.28 -17.94 14.17
C ALA A 75 9.90 -19.33 13.97
N GLN A 76 9.10 -20.30 13.54
CA GLN A 76 9.58 -21.64 13.28
C GLN A 76 10.13 -21.71 11.86
N VAL A 77 11.32 -22.28 11.73
CA VAL A 77 12.06 -22.42 10.48
C VAL A 77 12.20 -23.90 10.17
N GLN A 78 11.84 -24.29 8.95
CA GLN A 78 11.87 -25.69 8.52
C GLN A 78 12.39 -25.80 7.09
N LEU A 79 13.23 -26.81 6.83
CA LEU A 79 13.55 -27.26 5.48
C LEU A 79 12.61 -28.41 5.12
N GLU A 80 11.85 -28.29 4.04
CA GLU A 80 10.91 -29.34 3.62
C GLU A 80 11.66 -30.65 3.37
N GLY A 81 11.13 -31.76 3.91
CA GLY A 81 11.78 -33.08 3.86
C GLY A 81 12.83 -33.31 4.95
N LEU A 82 13.14 -32.30 5.77
CA LEU A 82 13.96 -32.42 6.99
C LEU A 82 13.04 -32.39 8.24
N GLU A 83 12.07 -33.31 8.28
CA GLU A 83 11.02 -33.31 9.31
C GLU A 83 11.45 -33.94 10.66
N ASN A 84 12.60 -34.63 10.69
CA ASN A 84 13.13 -35.35 11.85
C ASN A 84 14.26 -34.59 12.56
N LEU A 85 14.08 -33.29 12.81
CA LEU A 85 14.95 -32.59 13.76
C LEU A 85 14.43 -32.86 15.17
N ASP A 86 15.34 -33.22 16.09
CA ASP A 86 14.99 -33.46 17.51
C ASP A 86 14.37 -32.21 18.17
N GLN A 87 14.60 -31.02 17.60
CA GLN A 87 14.01 -29.76 18.02
C GLN A 87 13.63 -28.89 16.81
N PRO A 88 12.47 -28.21 16.84
CA PRO A 88 12.12 -27.21 15.83
C PRO A 88 13.07 -26.02 15.91
N ILE A 89 13.58 -25.56 14.77
CA ILE A 89 14.42 -24.37 14.71
C ILE A 89 13.53 -23.17 14.92
N GLN A 90 13.82 -22.36 15.94
CA GLN A 90 13.09 -21.14 16.23
C GLN A 90 14.03 -19.94 16.22
N THR A 91 13.50 -18.78 15.82
CA THR A 91 14.23 -17.52 15.90
C THR A 91 14.33 -17.00 17.33
N ASP A 92 15.45 -16.38 17.66
CA ASP A 92 15.68 -15.73 18.95
C ASP A 92 15.02 -14.33 19.05
N GLU A 93 15.25 -13.61 20.16
CA GLU A 93 14.72 -12.27 20.39
C GLU A 93 15.18 -11.22 19.37
N GLN A 94 16.30 -11.47 18.69
CA GLN A 94 16.85 -10.63 17.62
C GLN A 94 16.39 -11.10 16.23
N GLY A 95 15.50 -12.09 16.19
CA GLY A 95 14.98 -12.70 14.96
C GLY A 95 16.01 -13.58 14.26
N ALA A 96 17.15 -13.88 14.89
CA ALA A 96 18.20 -14.70 14.30
C ALA A 96 17.90 -16.19 14.51
N PHE A 97 18.29 -17.00 13.54
CA PHE A 97 18.26 -18.46 13.64
C PHE A 97 19.52 -19.07 13.03
N GLU A 98 19.85 -20.26 13.49
CA GLU A 98 20.98 -21.02 13.00
C GLU A 98 20.62 -22.50 12.88
N LEU A 99 20.92 -23.07 11.72
CA LEU A 99 20.88 -24.51 11.49
C LEU A 99 22.28 -24.98 11.14
N ASN A 100 22.87 -25.69 12.10
CA ASN A 100 24.12 -26.39 11.90
C ASN A 100 23.87 -27.74 11.24
N GLN A 101 24.83 -28.18 10.44
CA GLN A 101 24.85 -29.53 9.89
C GLN A 101 23.71 -29.86 8.91
N ALA A 102 23.15 -28.85 8.24
CA ALA A 102 22.14 -29.07 7.21
C ALA A 102 22.74 -29.83 6.01
N PRO A 103 22.05 -30.81 5.41
CA PRO A 103 22.60 -31.50 4.23
C PRO A 103 22.74 -30.52 3.06
N ALA A 104 23.87 -30.54 2.35
CA ALA A 104 24.03 -29.75 1.14
C ALA A 104 23.00 -30.17 0.08
N GLY A 105 22.52 -29.20 -0.69
CA GLY A 105 21.48 -29.41 -1.68
C GLY A 105 20.55 -28.20 -1.83
N ARG A 106 19.54 -28.35 -2.69
CA ARG A 106 18.46 -27.39 -2.82
C ARG A 106 17.33 -27.80 -1.89
N TRP A 107 16.82 -26.83 -1.14
CA TRP A 107 15.79 -27.04 -0.15
C TRP A 107 14.73 -25.95 -0.26
N MET A 108 13.48 -26.31 0.04
CA MET A 108 12.44 -25.32 0.29
C MET A 108 12.48 -24.96 1.78
N LEU A 109 12.84 -23.72 2.09
CA LEU A 109 12.76 -23.16 3.42
C LEU A 109 11.34 -22.63 3.64
N THR A 110 10.64 -23.21 4.62
CA THR A 110 9.38 -22.69 5.13
C THR A 110 9.64 -21.98 6.46
N VAL A 111 9.23 -20.73 6.56
CA VAL A 111 9.24 -19.96 7.81
C VAL A 111 7.81 -19.58 8.14
N TRP A 112 7.37 -19.89 9.35
CA TRP A 112 6.03 -19.55 9.81
C TRP A 112 6.01 -19.07 11.25
N HIS A 113 5.02 -18.25 11.54
CA HIS A 113 4.71 -17.76 12.88
C HIS A 113 3.19 -17.49 12.92
N PRO A 114 2.48 -17.75 14.03
CA PRO A 114 1.02 -17.61 14.10
C PRO A 114 0.49 -16.23 13.67
N ASP A 115 1.29 -15.19 13.93
CA ASP A 115 0.94 -13.79 13.65
C ASP A 115 1.32 -13.31 12.24
N TYR A 116 1.85 -14.18 11.39
CA TYR A 116 2.34 -13.77 10.07
C TYR A 116 1.91 -14.74 8.97
N GLU A 117 1.98 -14.25 7.73
CA GLU A 117 1.85 -15.11 6.56
C GLU A 117 3.08 -16.03 6.43
N ILE A 118 2.82 -17.28 6.05
CA ILE A 118 3.86 -18.29 5.82
C ILE A 118 4.70 -17.87 4.61
N VAL A 119 6.02 -17.93 4.75
CA VAL A 119 6.95 -17.69 3.65
C VAL A 119 7.62 -19.00 3.26
N GLN A 120 7.63 -19.28 1.97
CA GLN A 120 8.36 -20.40 1.37
C GLN A 120 9.36 -19.86 0.35
N GLN A 121 10.63 -20.28 0.45
CA GLN A 121 11.68 -19.88 -0.48
C GLN A 121 12.65 -21.02 -0.77
N GLU A 122 13.05 -21.15 -2.04
CA GLU A 122 14.09 -22.10 -2.43
C GLU A 122 15.47 -21.57 -2.05
N ILE A 123 16.26 -22.37 -1.34
CA ILE A 123 17.63 -22.04 -0.95
C ILE A 123 18.61 -23.11 -1.43
N LEU A 124 19.86 -22.70 -1.68
CA LEU A 124 20.96 -23.60 -2.00
C LEU A 124 21.94 -23.65 -0.83
N LEU A 125 22.09 -24.84 -0.26
CA LEU A 125 23.07 -25.12 0.79
C LEU A 125 24.29 -25.79 0.15
N GLN A 126 25.44 -25.15 0.26
CA GLN A 126 26.70 -25.67 -0.24
C GLN A 126 27.53 -26.25 0.91
N ALA A 127 28.09 -27.43 0.69
CA ALA A 127 28.88 -28.14 1.68
C ALA A 127 30.07 -27.31 2.19
N GLY A 128 30.28 -27.32 3.50
CA GLY A 128 31.37 -26.58 4.16
C GLY A 128 31.21 -25.06 4.14
N LEU A 129 30.13 -24.54 3.56
CA LEU A 129 29.85 -23.10 3.50
C LEU A 129 28.71 -22.72 4.45
N THR A 130 28.73 -21.44 4.83
CA THR A 130 27.64 -20.80 5.55
C THR A 130 26.79 -20.02 4.56
N THR A 131 25.52 -20.39 4.41
CA THR A 131 24.55 -19.67 3.59
C THR A 131 23.79 -18.68 4.48
N PRO A 132 23.91 -17.35 4.26
CA PRO A 132 23.07 -16.37 4.93
C PRO A 132 21.70 -16.25 4.24
N VAL A 133 20.66 -16.06 5.02
CA VAL A 133 19.28 -15.92 4.53
C VAL A 133 18.52 -14.86 5.32
N ASP A 134 17.95 -13.88 4.61
CA ASP A 134 17.04 -12.91 5.20
C ASP A 134 15.60 -13.24 4.81
N VAL A 135 14.70 -13.28 5.79
CA VAL A 135 13.28 -13.58 5.58
C VAL A 135 12.44 -12.44 6.10
N VAL A 136 11.50 -11.97 5.28
CA VAL A 136 10.54 -10.93 5.66
C VAL A 136 9.15 -11.54 5.74
N LEU A 137 8.65 -11.71 6.96
CA LEU A 137 7.29 -12.16 7.22
C LEU A 137 6.28 -11.01 7.04
N GLN A 138 5.23 -11.24 6.26
CA GLN A 138 4.17 -10.25 6.07
C GLN A 138 3.13 -10.38 7.18
N VAL A 139 2.69 -9.24 7.72
CA VAL A 139 1.54 -9.21 8.64
C VAL A 139 0.27 -9.43 7.81
N PRO A 140 -0.57 -10.44 8.12
CA PRO A 140 -1.81 -10.67 7.40
C PRO A 140 -2.75 -9.47 7.60
N ILE A 141 -3.20 -8.88 6.49
CA ILE A 141 -4.10 -7.73 6.50
C ILE A 141 -5.53 -8.27 6.50
N ARG A 142 -6.19 -8.20 7.66
CA ARG A 142 -7.58 -8.65 7.83
C ARG A 142 -8.54 -7.46 7.99
N PRO A 143 -9.76 -7.53 7.45
CA PRO A 143 -10.81 -6.58 7.75
C PRO A 143 -11.05 -6.45 9.26
N GLN A 144 -11.23 -5.23 9.73
CA GLN A 144 -11.52 -4.87 11.11
C GLN A 144 -12.89 -4.18 11.18
N PRO A 145 -13.60 -4.27 12.32
CA PRO A 145 -14.82 -3.52 12.55
C PRO A 145 -14.57 -2.01 12.43
N ARG A 146 -15.43 -1.30 11.70
CA ARG A 146 -15.37 0.14 11.50
C ARG A 146 -15.75 0.89 12.78
N ARG A 147 -14.76 1.31 13.57
CA ARG A 147 -14.95 1.97 14.88
C ARG A 147 -14.00 3.17 15.10
N ARG A 148 -13.21 3.51 14.09
CA ARG A 148 -12.13 4.50 14.19
C ARG A 148 -12.37 5.66 13.23
N LEU A 149 -11.90 6.85 13.63
CA LEU A 149 -11.81 8.01 12.76
C LEU A 149 -10.35 8.16 12.29
N GLY A 150 -10.11 7.99 11.00
CA GLY A 150 -8.79 8.19 10.42
C GLY A 150 -8.49 9.67 10.19
N VAL A 151 -7.22 10.06 10.28
CA VAL A 151 -6.75 11.39 9.89
C VAL A 151 -5.54 11.24 9.00
N LEU A 152 -5.58 11.77 7.78
CA LEU A 152 -4.57 11.50 6.77
C LEU A 152 -4.27 12.74 5.93
N GLY A 153 -2.99 13.07 5.80
CA GLY A 153 -2.53 14.02 4.79
C GLY A 153 -2.40 13.36 3.42
N VAL A 154 -2.96 13.97 2.38
CA VAL A 154 -2.86 13.48 0.99
C VAL A 154 -2.37 14.60 0.06
N GLY A 155 -1.35 14.30 -0.74
CA GLY A 155 -0.84 15.16 -1.80
C GLY A 155 -0.49 14.35 -3.05
N GLY A 156 -0.65 14.97 -4.22
CA GLY A 156 -0.28 14.34 -5.50
C GLY A 156 1.23 14.35 -5.79
N LEU A 157 2.00 15.13 -5.02
CA LEU A 157 3.46 15.27 -5.14
C LEU A 157 4.09 15.15 -3.74
N GLU A 158 5.36 14.81 -3.65
CA GLU A 158 6.04 14.62 -2.35
C GLU A 158 5.95 15.86 -1.45
N HIS A 159 6.19 17.05 -2.00
CA HIS A 159 6.12 18.29 -1.21
C HIS A 159 4.69 18.60 -0.73
N THR A 160 3.65 18.41 -1.56
CA THR A 160 2.26 18.61 -1.13
C THR A 160 1.79 17.51 -0.18
N GLN A 161 2.33 16.31 -0.30
CA GLN A 161 2.08 15.20 0.63
C GLN A 161 2.60 15.54 2.04
N LEU A 162 3.80 16.12 2.16
CA LEU A 162 4.34 16.59 3.44
C LEU A 162 3.52 17.75 4.02
N LEU A 163 3.06 18.68 3.18
CA LEU A 163 2.19 19.79 3.60
C LEU A 163 0.81 19.28 4.06
N GLY A 164 0.23 18.30 3.36
CA GLY A 164 -1.00 17.64 3.77
C GLY A 164 -0.86 16.91 5.10
N GLN A 165 0.25 16.19 5.32
CA GLN A 165 0.54 15.55 6.61
C GLN A 165 0.67 16.59 7.73
N ARG A 166 1.37 17.71 7.47
CA ARG A 166 1.45 18.81 8.44
C ARG A 166 0.06 19.38 8.75
N LEU A 167 -0.78 19.62 7.75
CA LEU A 167 -2.15 20.10 7.97
C LEU A 167 -2.97 19.12 8.82
N ALA A 168 -2.84 17.82 8.56
CA ALA A 168 -3.49 16.76 9.33
C ALA A 168 -3.05 16.77 10.80
N MET A 169 -1.74 16.89 11.05
CA MET A 169 -1.18 16.99 12.40
C MET A 169 -1.63 18.28 13.11
N GLU A 170 -1.63 19.41 12.42
CA GLU A 170 -2.08 20.69 12.96
C GLU A 170 -3.57 20.66 13.31
N ALA A 171 -4.40 19.98 12.52
CA ALA A 171 -5.81 19.80 12.84
C ALA A 171 -6.00 19.05 14.17
N VAL A 172 -5.23 17.98 14.40
CA VAL A 172 -5.25 17.27 15.69
C VAL A 172 -4.70 18.16 16.82
N ARG A 173 -3.56 18.82 16.59
CA ARG A 173 -2.88 19.67 17.58
C ARG A 173 -3.75 20.84 18.05
N LEU A 174 -4.52 21.43 17.15
CA LEU A 174 -5.42 22.56 17.42
C LEU A 174 -6.78 22.11 17.99
N GLY A 175 -7.00 20.80 18.17
CA GLY A 175 -8.25 20.26 18.69
C GLY A 175 -9.40 20.29 17.68
N LEU A 176 -9.13 20.52 16.38
CA LEU A 176 -10.12 20.37 15.31
C LEU A 176 -10.54 18.92 15.10
N ILE A 177 -9.63 18.00 15.43
CA ILE A 177 -9.88 16.58 15.51
C ILE A 177 -9.36 16.16 16.87
N PRO A 178 -10.22 15.78 17.83
CA PRO A 178 -9.75 15.52 19.18
C PRO A 178 -8.81 14.33 19.20
N ASN A 179 -7.72 14.47 19.95
CA ASN A 179 -6.80 13.39 20.18
C ASN A 179 -7.44 12.41 21.18
N SER A 180 -8.12 11.39 20.67
CA SER A 180 -8.83 10.36 21.45
C SER A 180 -8.45 8.97 20.95
N GLU A 181 -8.77 7.93 21.72
CA GLU A 181 -8.48 6.54 21.36
C GLU A 181 -9.18 6.09 20.06
N LYS A 182 -10.29 6.76 19.67
CA LYS A 182 -10.98 6.54 18.39
C LYS A 182 -10.24 7.16 17.20
N VAL A 183 -9.37 8.14 17.42
CA VAL A 183 -8.69 8.87 16.33
C VAL A 183 -7.35 8.25 16.02
N VAL A 184 -7.15 7.96 14.74
CA VAL A 184 -5.99 7.21 14.25
C VAL A 184 -5.25 8.07 13.23
N PRO A 185 -4.10 8.67 13.60
CA PRO A 185 -3.29 9.44 12.67
C PRO A 185 -2.59 8.48 11.70
N LEU A 186 -2.85 8.65 10.41
CA LEU A 186 -2.33 7.77 9.36
C LEU A 186 -1.15 8.44 8.66
N ASP A 187 -0.06 7.70 8.51
CA ASP A 187 1.09 8.09 7.73
C ASP A 187 1.30 7.17 6.52
N ASN A 188 1.91 7.72 5.47
CA ASN A 188 2.05 7.01 4.20
C ASN A 188 2.97 5.78 4.27
N ARG A 189 3.92 5.72 5.22
CA ARG A 189 4.83 4.58 5.35
C ARG A 189 4.08 3.37 5.89
N ARG A 190 3.27 3.59 6.93
CA ARG A 190 2.46 2.53 7.56
C ARG A 190 1.31 2.05 6.67
N LEU A 191 0.85 2.88 5.75
CA LEU A 191 -0.19 2.51 4.80
C LEU A 191 0.30 1.67 3.62
N GLN A 192 1.61 1.59 3.34
CA GLN A 192 2.12 0.88 2.16
C GLN A 192 1.63 -0.57 2.01
N PRO A 193 1.58 -1.41 3.06
CA PRO A 193 1.04 -2.77 2.93
C PRO A 193 -0.44 -2.77 2.52
N ILE A 194 -1.23 -1.88 3.11
CA ILE A 194 -2.67 -1.77 2.84
C ILE A 194 -2.91 -1.24 1.42
N LEU A 195 -2.16 -0.22 0.99
CA LEU A 195 -2.28 0.33 -0.37
C LEU A 195 -1.88 -0.71 -1.44
N ARG A 196 -0.87 -1.53 -1.17
CA ARG A 196 -0.51 -2.67 -2.04
C ARG A 196 -1.64 -3.70 -2.12
N GLN A 197 -2.28 -4.00 -0.99
CA GLN A 197 -3.41 -4.93 -0.94
C GLN A 197 -4.64 -4.40 -1.67
N VAL A 198 -4.96 -3.12 -1.50
CA VAL A 198 -6.07 -2.43 -2.18
C VAL A 198 -5.76 -2.22 -3.67
N GLY A 199 -4.49 -2.13 -4.05
CA GLY A 199 -4.03 -2.00 -5.43
C GLY A 199 -4.08 -0.56 -5.97
N TRP A 200 -4.19 0.45 -5.10
CA TRP A 200 -4.28 1.86 -5.51
C TRP A 200 -3.34 2.75 -4.69
N PRO A 201 -2.65 3.72 -5.31
CA PRO A 201 -1.91 4.73 -4.56
C PRO A 201 -2.87 5.67 -3.83
N ILE A 202 -2.40 6.22 -2.71
CA ILE A 202 -3.24 6.98 -1.77
C ILE A 202 -3.93 8.20 -2.41
N TYR A 203 -3.25 8.90 -3.32
CA TYR A 203 -3.81 10.08 -3.98
C TYR A 203 -4.94 9.75 -4.96
N GLU A 204 -4.86 8.59 -5.64
CA GLU A 204 -5.92 8.13 -6.55
C GLU A 204 -7.08 7.51 -5.78
N LEU A 205 -6.79 6.87 -4.65
CA LEU A 205 -7.81 6.27 -3.79
C LEU A 205 -8.79 7.35 -3.28
N PHE A 206 -8.25 8.51 -2.90
CA PHE A 206 -9.02 9.66 -2.42
C PHE A 206 -9.09 10.80 -3.46
N GLU A 207 -9.36 10.45 -4.71
CA GLU A 207 -9.59 11.42 -5.77
C GLU A 207 -11.07 11.79 -5.87
N TRP A 208 -11.39 13.07 -5.69
CA TRP A 208 -12.78 13.54 -5.58
C TRP A 208 -13.60 13.28 -6.85
N ASP A 209 -13.01 13.53 -8.02
CA ASP A 209 -13.66 13.41 -9.33
C ASP A 209 -13.76 11.96 -9.83
N ARG A 210 -12.99 11.05 -9.23
CA ARG A 210 -12.87 9.64 -9.64
C ARG A 210 -12.92 8.72 -8.42
N ARG A 211 -14.05 8.76 -7.73
CA ARG A 211 -14.31 7.96 -6.53
C ARG A 211 -14.31 6.47 -6.83
N LYS A 212 -13.71 5.68 -5.94
CA LYS A 212 -13.56 4.23 -6.04
C LYS A 212 -14.19 3.57 -4.81
N PRO A 213 -15.53 3.47 -4.72
CA PRO A 213 -16.20 3.06 -3.49
C PRO A 213 -15.77 1.69 -2.99
N GLU A 214 -15.53 0.73 -3.88
CA GLU A 214 -15.06 -0.61 -3.52
C GLU A 214 -13.66 -0.59 -2.90
N ALA A 215 -12.70 0.06 -3.56
CA ALA A 215 -11.32 0.17 -3.09
C ALA A 215 -11.23 0.97 -1.78
N VAL A 216 -11.99 2.07 -1.68
CA VAL A 216 -12.10 2.85 -0.45
C VAL A 216 -12.76 2.03 0.66
N GLY A 217 -13.78 1.23 0.35
CA GLY A 217 -14.42 0.33 1.29
C GLY A 217 -13.44 -0.69 1.88
N GLN A 218 -12.66 -1.36 1.02
CA GLN A 218 -11.61 -2.29 1.46
C GLN A 218 -10.55 -1.59 2.32
N PHE A 219 -10.13 -0.39 1.94
CA PHE A 219 -9.20 0.41 2.73
C PHE A 219 -9.75 0.73 4.13
N PHE A 220 -11.03 1.12 4.21
CA PHE A 220 -11.72 1.38 5.48
C PHE A 220 -11.82 0.10 6.31
N ASP A 221 -12.15 -1.03 5.69
CA ASP A 221 -12.27 -2.31 6.37
C ASP A 221 -10.93 -2.74 6.96
N TYR A 222 -9.83 -2.71 6.20
CA TYR A 222 -8.52 -3.11 6.70
C TYR A 222 -8.02 -2.26 7.88
N LEU A 223 -8.42 -0.99 7.94
CA LEU A 223 -8.06 -0.06 9.00
C LEU A 223 -9.12 0.08 10.11
N GLY A 224 -10.28 -0.56 9.96
CA GLY A 224 -11.41 -0.41 10.88
C GLY A 224 -11.93 1.02 10.96
N LEU A 225 -11.94 1.76 9.85
CA LEU A 225 -12.38 3.16 9.80
C LEU A 225 -13.88 3.27 9.60
N GLU A 226 -14.54 4.05 10.43
CA GLU A 226 -15.91 4.52 10.21
C GLU A 226 -15.93 5.71 9.25
N ALA A 227 -14.99 6.63 9.44
CA ALA A 227 -14.76 7.79 8.59
C ALA A 227 -13.27 8.13 8.55
N ILE A 228 -12.87 8.96 7.58
CA ILE A 228 -11.52 9.50 7.48
C ILE A 228 -11.56 10.98 7.12
N VAL A 229 -10.78 11.78 7.85
CA VAL A 229 -10.52 13.18 7.49
C VAL A 229 -9.27 13.23 6.62
N ILE A 230 -9.44 13.69 5.38
CA ILE A 230 -8.36 13.90 4.41
C ILE A 230 -7.95 15.38 4.44
N ALA A 231 -6.69 15.64 4.79
CA ALA A 231 -6.09 16.95 4.76
C ALA A 231 -5.31 17.12 3.44
N ARG A 232 -5.74 18.05 2.60
CA ARG A 232 -5.17 18.30 1.28
C ARG A 232 -4.61 19.70 1.18
N VAL A 233 -3.43 19.82 0.59
CA VAL A 233 -2.79 21.11 0.31
C VAL A 233 -2.41 21.16 -1.17
N ASP A 234 -2.98 22.13 -1.87
CA ASP A 234 -2.65 22.47 -3.24
C ASP A 234 -1.79 23.75 -3.22
N VAL A 235 -0.64 23.74 -3.91
CA VAL A 235 0.27 24.89 -3.98
C VAL A 235 0.55 25.29 -5.43
N LEU A 236 0.79 26.57 -5.64
CA LEU A 236 1.04 27.14 -6.95
C LEU A 236 1.93 28.36 -6.84
N THR A 237 3.12 28.27 -7.43
CA THR A 237 4.07 29.37 -7.55
C THR A 237 4.04 29.93 -8.96
N ARG A 238 3.93 31.24 -9.12
CA ARG A 238 3.99 31.92 -10.43
C ARG A 238 4.84 33.19 -10.35
N PRO A 239 5.61 33.55 -11.39
CA PRO A 239 6.24 34.87 -11.48
C PRO A 239 5.17 35.96 -11.41
N ALA A 240 5.35 36.95 -10.53
CA ALA A 240 4.48 38.13 -10.43
C ALA A 240 5.12 39.34 -11.14
N SER A 241 6.44 39.48 -11.03
CA SER A 241 7.25 40.48 -11.71
C SER A 241 8.68 39.92 -11.93
N PRO A 242 9.58 40.64 -12.61
CA PRO A 242 10.98 40.18 -12.78
C PRO A 242 11.71 39.92 -11.46
N THR A 243 11.25 40.50 -10.36
CA THR A 243 11.87 40.42 -9.03
C THR A 243 10.97 39.79 -7.98
N GLU A 244 9.78 39.30 -8.36
CA GLU A 244 8.77 38.82 -7.41
C GLU A 244 8.07 37.56 -7.91
N VAL A 245 7.64 36.73 -6.96
CA VAL A 245 6.80 35.55 -7.19
C VAL A 245 5.54 35.63 -6.36
N SER A 246 4.42 35.20 -6.93
CA SER A 246 3.16 34.95 -6.21
C SER A 246 3.13 33.49 -5.77
N LEU A 247 2.89 33.30 -4.47
CA LEU A 247 2.74 32.03 -3.80
C LEU A 247 1.28 31.87 -3.42
N ARG A 248 0.63 30.87 -4.02
CA ARG A 248 -0.76 30.53 -3.72
C ARG A 248 -0.83 29.16 -3.09
N SER A 249 -1.55 29.07 -1.97
CA SER A 249 -1.89 27.81 -1.34
C SER A 249 -3.39 27.71 -1.10
N ARG A 250 -3.92 26.50 -1.22
CA ARG A 250 -5.29 26.15 -0.88
C ARG A 250 -5.25 24.89 -0.02
N SER A 251 -5.82 24.98 1.18
CA SER A 251 -5.87 23.86 2.12
C SER A 251 -7.32 23.46 2.37
N ARG A 252 -7.59 22.16 2.36
CA ARG A 252 -8.92 21.58 2.56
C ARG A 252 -8.87 20.44 3.58
N LEU A 253 -9.90 20.38 4.43
CA LEU A 253 -10.22 19.20 5.25
C LEU A 253 -11.49 18.58 4.67
N GLU A 254 -11.39 17.34 4.23
CA GLU A 254 -12.47 16.59 3.60
C GLU A 254 -12.86 15.42 4.52
N LEU A 255 -14.14 15.25 4.84
CA LEU A 255 -14.63 14.05 5.53
C LEU A 255 -15.11 13.05 4.49
N TRP A 256 -14.51 11.88 4.49
CA TRP A 256 -14.89 10.75 3.66
C TRP A 256 -15.51 9.66 4.54
N ARG A 257 -16.68 9.17 4.14
CA ARG A 257 -17.46 8.17 4.89
C ARG A 257 -18.42 7.41 3.97
N PHE A 258 -18.96 6.32 4.47
CA PHE A 258 -20.12 5.68 3.88
C PHE A 258 -21.40 6.21 4.56
N ASP A 259 -22.43 6.52 3.77
CA ASP A 259 -23.76 6.85 4.32
C ASP A 259 -24.52 5.59 4.73
N GLU A 260 -25.72 5.75 5.30
CA GLU A 260 -26.58 4.64 5.74
C GLU A 260 -26.97 3.70 4.59
N GLN A 261 -26.95 4.20 3.35
CA GLN A 261 -27.24 3.44 2.14
C GLN A 261 -25.99 2.74 1.58
N GLY A 262 -24.82 2.90 2.21
CA GLY A 262 -23.56 2.32 1.77
C GLY A 262 -22.90 3.05 0.60
N ASN A 263 -23.29 4.29 0.31
CA ASN A 263 -22.63 5.11 -0.72
C ASN A 263 -21.44 5.86 -0.12
N LEU A 264 -20.36 5.94 -0.89
CA LEU A 264 -19.22 6.76 -0.52
C LEU A 264 -19.52 8.25 -0.70
N VAL A 265 -19.57 8.97 0.42
CA VAL A 265 -19.78 10.41 0.49
C VAL A 265 -18.49 11.08 0.93
N ALA A 266 -18.17 12.19 0.26
CA ALA A 266 -17.08 13.09 0.63
C ALA A 266 -17.65 14.50 0.75
N GLU A 267 -17.38 15.17 1.86
CA GLU A 267 -17.80 16.55 2.14
C GLU A 267 -16.61 17.41 2.57
N VAL A 268 -16.62 18.69 2.20
CA VAL A 268 -15.59 19.64 2.63
C VAL A 268 -16.00 20.21 3.98
N LEU A 269 -15.27 19.83 5.03
CA LEU A 269 -15.51 20.34 6.38
C LEU A 269 -15.00 21.77 6.54
N ALA A 270 -13.86 22.06 5.92
CA ALA A 270 -13.24 23.37 5.94
C ALA A 270 -12.32 23.57 4.76
N GLU A 271 -12.23 24.82 4.33
CA GLU A 271 -11.35 25.27 3.27
C GLU A 271 -10.86 26.68 3.55
N ALA A 272 -9.59 26.93 3.24
CA ALA A 272 -9.05 28.28 3.16
C ALA A 272 -7.91 28.35 2.14
N SER A 273 -7.68 29.54 1.63
CA SER A 273 -6.63 29.82 0.65
C SER A 273 -5.83 31.06 1.05
N ARG A 274 -4.59 31.11 0.60
CA ARG A 274 -3.70 32.25 0.81
C ARG A 274 -2.95 32.59 -0.47
N ASP A 275 -2.87 33.88 -0.77
CA ASP A 275 -2.05 34.44 -1.85
C ASP A 275 -1.09 35.44 -1.22
N GLN A 276 0.20 35.33 -1.55
CA GLN A 276 1.26 36.18 -1.01
C GLN A 276 2.29 36.46 -2.09
N VAL A 277 2.73 37.70 -2.20
CA VAL A 277 3.82 38.10 -3.09
C VAL A 277 5.12 38.12 -2.29
N GLU A 278 6.16 37.49 -2.83
CA GLU A 278 7.47 37.37 -2.22
C GLU A 278 8.59 37.71 -3.20
N ARG A 279 9.81 37.87 -2.68
CA ARG A 279 11.00 38.08 -3.51
C ARG A 279 11.18 36.94 -4.50
N GLY A 280 11.59 37.26 -5.73
CA GLY A 280 11.65 36.30 -6.83
C GLY A 280 12.85 35.34 -6.81
N ASN A 281 13.80 35.55 -5.90
CA ASN A 281 15.03 34.78 -5.79
C ASN A 281 15.00 33.71 -4.68
N LEU A 282 13.82 33.28 -4.26
CA LEU A 282 13.66 32.23 -3.25
C LEU A 282 14.26 30.91 -3.73
N ASN A 283 15.05 30.28 -2.87
CA ASN A 283 15.47 28.90 -3.08
C ASN A 283 14.36 27.90 -2.68
N ALA A 284 14.56 26.62 -3.00
CA ALA A 284 13.56 25.58 -2.74
C ALA A 284 13.24 25.40 -1.24
N ALA A 285 14.21 25.60 -0.34
CA ALA A 285 14.00 25.46 1.10
C ALA A 285 13.18 26.64 1.66
N GLU A 286 13.49 27.87 1.23
CA GLU A 286 12.72 29.06 1.61
C GLU A 286 11.27 28.96 1.12
N LEU A 287 11.07 28.53 -0.13
CA LEU A 287 9.74 28.31 -0.69
C LEU A 287 8.95 27.25 0.12
N ALA A 288 9.59 26.13 0.46
CA ALA A 288 8.97 25.09 1.28
C ALA A 288 8.60 25.61 2.68
N GLN A 289 9.47 26.40 3.31
CA GLN A 289 9.21 27.00 4.61
C GLN A 289 8.03 27.97 4.57
N LEU A 290 7.93 28.80 3.54
CA LEU A 290 6.81 29.73 3.36
C LEU A 290 5.48 28.98 3.22
N TYR A 291 5.43 27.90 2.41
CA TYR A 291 4.23 27.07 2.33
C TYR A 291 3.86 26.41 3.66
N GLN A 292 4.84 25.94 4.45
CA GLN A 292 4.57 25.40 5.79
C GLN A 292 3.97 26.45 6.74
N ILE A 293 4.48 27.69 6.69
CA ILE A 293 3.93 28.82 7.47
C ILE A 293 2.48 29.09 7.04
N GLN A 294 2.21 29.18 5.73
CA GLN A 294 0.86 29.42 5.22
C GLN A 294 -0.12 28.32 5.67
N VAL A 295 0.26 27.04 5.56
CA VAL A 295 -0.55 25.90 6.01
C VAL A 295 -0.87 25.98 7.50
N THR A 296 0.12 26.30 8.33
CA THR A 296 -0.08 26.41 9.80
C THR A 296 -1.05 27.54 10.15
N GLN A 297 -0.92 28.69 9.48
CA GLN A 297 -1.82 29.81 9.69
C GLN A 297 -3.25 29.50 9.21
N ILE A 298 -3.39 28.82 8.07
CA ILE A 298 -4.68 28.37 7.58
C ILE A 298 -5.32 27.36 8.55
N ALA A 299 -4.56 26.42 9.09
CA ALA A 299 -5.06 25.47 10.08
C ALA A 299 -5.61 26.18 11.33
N ALA A 300 -4.92 27.23 11.81
CA ALA A 300 -5.40 28.05 12.93
C ALA A 300 -6.68 28.83 12.61
N GLU A 301 -6.80 29.35 11.37
CA GLU A 301 -8.01 30.02 10.90
C GLU A 301 -9.21 29.06 10.85
N ILE A 302 -9.03 27.87 10.26
CA ILE A 302 -10.03 26.79 10.29
C ILE A 302 -10.39 26.45 11.75
N GLY A 303 -9.36 26.33 12.60
CA GLY A 303 -9.40 26.24 14.07
C GLY A 303 -10.48 27.11 14.71
N SER A 304 -10.36 28.42 14.49
CA SER A 304 -11.21 29.42 15.10
C SER A 304 -12.69 29.33 14.67
N ARG A 305 -12.98 28.77 13.49
CA ARG A 305 -14.34 28.71 12.93
C ARG A 305 -15.18 27.55 13.46
N TRP A 306 -14.57 26.46 13.93
CA TRP A 306 -15.28 25.25 14.40
C TRP A 306 -15.71 25.28 15.88
N GLN A 307 -15.48 26.38 16.60
CA GLN A 307 -15.76 26.48 18.04
C GLN A 307 -17.27 26.45 18.42
N ALA A 308 -18.19 26.59 17.47
CA ALA A 308 -19.63 26.63 17.74
C ALA A 308 -20.40 25.34 17.40
N ASN A 309 -19.96 24.57 16.40
CA ASN A 309 -20.59 23.32 15.94
C ASN A 309 -19.51 22.39 15.36
N HIS A 310 -19.08 21.40 16.14
CA HIS A 310 -17.98 20.51 15.73
C HIS A 310 -18.50 19.43 14.75
N PRO A 311 -18.14 19.47 13.46
CA PRO A 311 -18.76 18.60 12.44
C PRO A 311 -18.45 17.11 12.64
N LEU A 312 -17.46 16.78 13.48
CA LEU A 312 -17.07 15.41 13.77
C LEU A 312 -17.71 14.84 15.05
N ALA A 313 -18.55 15.60 15.77
CA ALA A 313 -19.05 15.22 17.11
C ALA A 313 -19.58 13.78 17.20
N SER A 314 -20.32 13.31 16.18
CA SER A 314 -20.88 11.95 16.13
C SER A 314 -19.83 10.83 16.10
N TYR A 315 -18.62 11.09 15.59
CA TYR A 315 -17.53 10.11 15.52
C TYR A 315 -16.72 10.04 16.83
N LEU A 316 -16.97 10.97 17.74
CA LEU A 316 -16.15 11.20 18.93
C LEU A 316 -16.81 10.64 20.19
N GLU A 317 -18.11 10.41 20.16
CA GLU A 317 -18.84 9.80 21.27
C GLU A 317 -18.68 8.27 21.25
N LEU A 318 -18.41 7.69 22.43
CA LEU A 318 -18.56 6.25 22.66
C LEU A 318 -20.02 5.99 22.97
N ALA A 319 -20.65 5.02 22.31
CA ALA A 319 -22.00 4.63 22.70
C ALA A 319 -21.97 4.09 24.14
N PRO A 320 -23.02 4.33 24.97
CA PRO A 320 -23.04 3.85 26.35
C PRO A 320 -22.81 2.32 26.43
N GLY A 321 -21.72 1.90 27.07
CA GLY A 321 -21.35 0.48 27.19
C GLY A 321 -20.51 -0.08 26.03
N GLU A 322 -20.18 0.73 25.02
CA GLU A 322 -19.23 0.36 23.98
C GLU A 322 -17.81 0.42 24.57
N ALA A 323 -17.10 -0.71 24.56
CA ALA A 323 -15.70 -0.74 24.92
C ALA A 323 -14.92 0.19 23.98
N PRO A 324 -13.98 1.03 24.48
CA PRO A 324 -13.14 1.84 23.62
C PRO A 324 -12.48 0.95 22.56
N PRO A 325 -12.28 1.44 21.32
CA PRO A 325 -11.50 0.68 20.37
C PRO A 325 -10.14 0.40 21.02
N PRO A 326 -9.61 -0.83 20.89
CA PRO A 326 -8.34 -1.17 21.51
C PRO A 326 -7.29 -0.13 21.10
N PRO A 327 -6.42 0.33 22.02
CA PRO A 327 -5.44 1.39 21.73
C PRO A 327 -4.64 0.98 20.50
N SER A 328 -4.72 1.76 19.43
CA SER A 328 -3.84 1.56 18.28
C SER A 328 -2.47 2.08 18.69
N ARG A 329 -1.58 1.19 19.10
CA ARG A 329 -0.14 1.45 18.94
C ARG A 329 0.15 1.44 17.44
N LEU A 330 -0.19 2.53 16.77
CA LEU A 330 0.53 2.97 15.58
C LEU A 330 1.92 3.46 16.02
N ASP A 331 2.63 2.60 16.72
CA ASP A 331 4.01 2.67 17.16
C ASP A 331 4.28 1.22 17.53
N THR A 332 4.50 0.40 16.52
CA THR A 332 4.79 -1.04 16.62
C THR A 332 3.56 -1.91 16.94
N ALA A 333 3.32 -2.92 16.09
CA ALA A 333 2.31 -3.97 16.23
C ALA A 333 0.85 -3.58 15.96
N VAL A 334 0.42 -3.89 14.74
CA VAL A 334 -0.92 -4.44 14.48
C VAL A 334 -1.06 -5.67 15.38
N GLU A 335 -1.90 -5.62 16.41
CA GLU A 335 -2.23 -6.83 17.16
C GLU A 335 -3.33 -7.57 16.41
N LEU A 336 -2.91 -8.67 15.80
CA LEU A 336 -3.79 -9.77 15.43
C LEU A 336 -4.37 -10.34 16.72
N VAL A 337 -5.68 -10.55 16.72
CA VAL A 337 -6.38 -11.21 17.82
C VAL A 337 -5.71 -12.58 18.08
N ILE A 338 -5.02 -12.72 19.22
CA ILE A 338 -4.63 -14.02 19.75
C ILE A 338 -5.86 -14.59 20.47
N PRO A 339 -6.48 -15.71 20.02
CA PRO A 339 -7.45 -16.41 20.85
C PRO A 339 -6.73 -17.00 22.06
N THR A 340 -7.11 -16.58 23.25
CA THR A 340 -6.72 -17.27 24.49
C THR A 340 -7.10 -18.75 24.38
N PRO A 341 -6.20 -19.70 24.71
CA PRO A 341 -6.58 -21.10 24.80
C PRO A 341 -7.68 -21.24 25.85
N THR A 342 -8.81 -21.80 25.43
CA THR A 342 -9.89 -22.23 26.32
C THR A 342 -9.27 -23.07 27.45
N PRO A 343 -9.48 -22.73 28.74
CA PRO A 343 -9.09 -23.65 29.79
C PRO A 343 -9.83 -24.96 29.58
N THR A 344 -9.09 -26.02 29.36
CA THR A 344 -9.62 -27.39 29.28
C THR A 344 -10.11 -27.77 30.69
N PRO A 345 -11.28 -28.43 30.81
CA PRO A 345 -11.88 -28.75 32.11
C PRO A 345 -11.02 -29.64 33.00
#